data_AF-A0A291GQX4-F1
#
_entry.id   AF-A0A291GQX4-F1
#
_cell.length_a   1.000
_cell.length_b   1.000
_cell.length_c   1.000
_cell.angle_alpha   90.00
_cell.angle_beta   90.00
_cell.angle_gamma   90.00
#
_symmetry.space_group_name_H-M   'P 1'
#
loop_
_entity.id
_entity.type
_entity.pdbx_description
1 polymer ?
#
loop_
_entity_poly.entity_id
_entity_poly.type
_entity_poly.pdbx_seq_one_letter_code
_entity_poly.pdbx_strand_id
1 'polypeptide(L)'
;MNSLAKSPRPAPRPAAGPVDAPDPAPLPGAAADPPTTGPVAAPPPRRVRDMTTGELGRAGEDLAAAHLGACGWQIVERNLRLRHGELDIVALAHTTLVFVEVKTRRSFVTGVPQAAVTPDKLRRLRRLAGEYLMERSTPHRDVRIDVVAVHARLDGTFAIEHLEAVS
;
A
#
# COMPACT_ATOMS: atom_id res chain seq x y z
N MET A 1 42.94 -35.54 46.26
CA MET A 1 44.21 -34.81 46.42
C MET A 1 44.09 -33.47 45.71
N ASN A 2 43.96 -32.40 46.49
CA ASN A 2 44.30 -30.98 46.26
C ASN A 2 43.27 -30.12 46.99
N SER A 3 43.61 -29.03 47.66
CA SER A 3 44.77 -28.63 48.45
C SER A 3 44.25 -27.45 49.28
N LEU A 4 44.64 -27.38 50.55
CA LEU A 4 44.28 -26.33 51.49
C LEU A 4 45.00 -25.00 51.17
N ALA A 5 44.50 -23.95 51.83
CA ALA A 5 45.14 -22.66 52.15
C ALA A 5 44.84 -21.51 51.17
N LYS A 6 44.58 -20.27 51.59
CA LYS A 6 44.55 -19.64 52.92
C LYS A 6 43.85 -18.29 52.72
N SER A 7 42.95 -17.88 53.62
CA SER A 7 42.58 -16.47 53.76
C SER A 7 43.64 -15.72 54.57
N PRO A 8 43.95 -14.46 54.21
CA PRO A 8 44.34 -13.47 55.21
C PRO A 8 43.51 -12.16 55.14
N ARG A 9 43.44 -11.53 56.32
CA ARG A 9 42.69 -10.32 56.73
C ARG A 9 43.22 -8.99 56.11
N PRO A 10 42.46 -7.87 56.25
CA PRO A 10 42.63 -6.62 55.49
C PRO A 10 43.36 -5.51 56.26
N ALA A 11 43.87 -4.50 55.52
CA ALA A 11 44.00 -3.05 55.88
C ALA A 11 44.78 -2.30 54.77
N PRO A 12 44.80 -0.94 54.72
CA PRO A 12 43.83 0.07 55.14
C PRO A 12 43.37 0.96 53.95
N ARG A 13 42.29 1.75 54.16
CA ARG A 13 41.85 2.81 53.24
C ARG A 13 42.89 3.94 53.13
N PRO A 14 43.14 4.49 51.94
CA PRO A 14 43.53 5.89 51.78
C PRO A 14 42.35 6.77 51.36
N ALA A 15 42.52 8.05 51.67
CA ALA A 15 41.52 9.11 51.76
C ALA A 15 40.96 9.59 50.41
N ALA A 16 39.83 10.27 50.51
CA ALA A 16 39.13 10.97 49.44
C ALA A 16 40.03 11.99 48.71
N GLY A 17 39.99 11.94 47.38
CA GLY A 17 40.43 12.99 46.45
C GLY A 17 39.27 13.38 45.54
N PRO A 18 39.30 14.59 44.95
CA PRO A 18 38.11 15.38 44.62
C PRO A 18 37.28 14.76 43.50
N VAL A 19 35.96 14.87 43.68
CA VAL A 19 34.95 14.60 42.66
C VAL A 19 35.18 15.54 41.48
N ASP A 20 35.50 14.96 40.32
CA ASP A 20 35.60 15.68 39.06
C ASP A 20 34.16 16.04 38.64
N ALA A 21 33.82 17.32 38.72
CA ALA A 21 32.57 17.84 38.23
C ALA A 21 32.62 17.83 36.69
N PRO A 22 31.68 17.18 35.97
CA PRO A 22 31.61 17.38 34.54
C PRO A 22 31.23 18.84 34.25
N ASP A 23 31.94 19.40 33.28
CA ASP A 23 31.77 20.76 32.72
C ASP A 23 30.30 21.16 32.54
N PRO A 24 29.93 22.43 32.81
CA PRO A 24 28.60 22.93 32.47
C PRO A 24 28.40 22.91 30.94
N ALA A 25 27.34 22.24 30.53
CA ALA A 25 26.89 22.22 29.14
C ALA A 25 26.77 23.64 28.56
N PRO A 26 27.09 23.85 27.26
CA PRO A 26 26.94 25.14 26.61
C PRO A 26 25.46 25.57 26.58
N LEU A 27 25.27 26.87 26.86
CA LEU A 27 23.99 27.58 26.77
C LEU A 27 23.31 27.36 25.40
N PRO A 28 21.97 27.24 25.34
CA PRO A 28 21.27 27.13 24.07
C PRO A 28 21.36 28.46 23.30
N GLY A 29 22.21 28.47 22.27
CA GLY A 29 22.22 29.51 21.24
C GLY A 29 20.94 29.43 20.42
N ALA A 30 20.24 30.57 20.37
CA ALA A 30 19.19 30.97 19.44
C ALA A 30 18.58 29.86 18.56
N ALA A 31 17.33 29.52 18.86
CA ALA A 31 16.45 28.83 17.94
C ALA A 31 16.52 29.53 16.56
N ALA A 32 17.11 28.84 15.58
CA ALA A 32 16.76 29.11 14.20
C ALA A 32 15.26 28.85 14.09
N ASP A 33 14.51 29.85 13.62
CA ASP A 33 13.11 29.68 13.29
C ASP A 33 12.97 28.39 12.44
N PRO A 34 12.05 27.46 12.79
CA PRO A 34 11.77 26.35 11.89
C PRO A 34 11.36 26.94 10.54
N PRO A 35 11.74 26.34 9.40
CA PRO A 35 11.15 26.74 8.13
C PRO A 35 9.64 26.65 8.29
N THR A 36 8.98 27.81 8.24
CA THR A 36 7.53 27.90 8.23
C THR A 36 7.09 27.36 6.88
N THR A 37 7.02 26.04 6.77
CA THR A 37 6.27 25.37 5.73
C THR A 37 4.81 25.57 6.09
N GLY A 38 4.30 26.77 5.78
CA GLY A 38 2.87 27.01 5.78
C GLY A 38 2.18 25.95 4.92
N PRO A 39 0.89 25.65 5.18
CA PRO A 39 0.17 24.65 4.40
C PRO A 39 0.20 25.08 2.93
N VAL A 40 1.01 24.39 2.13
CA VAL A 40 0.90 24.46 0.68
C VAL A 40 -0.49 23.93 0.38
N ALA A 41 -1.41 24.83 0.04
CA ALA A 41 -2.76 24.48 -0.36
C ALA A 41 -2.63 23.41 -1.44
N ALA A 42 -3.13 22.20 -1.15
CA ALA A 42 -3.16 21.13 -2.13
C ALA A 42 -3.82 21.69 -3.41
N PRO A 43 -3.22 21.49 -4.59
CA PRO A 43 -3.80 21.99 -5.82
C PRO A 43 -5.27 21.55 -5.91
N PRO A 44 -6.16 22.40 -6.43
CA PRO A 44 -7.57 22.05 -6.55
C PRO A 44 -7.69 20.70 -7.29
N PRO A 45 -8.64 19.83 -6.90
CA PRO A 45 -8.78 18.53 -7.53
C PRO A 45 -8.89 18.71 -9.04
N ARG A 46 -8.00 18.04 -9.79
CA ARG A 46 -8.00 18.12 -11.25
C ARG A 46 -9.34 17.62 -11.76
N ARG A 47 -9.99 18.38 -12.64
CA ARG A 47 -11.26 17.96 -13.23
C ARG A 47 -11.02 16.73 -14.09
N VAL A 48 -11.94 15.76 -14.05
CA VAL A 48 -11.88 14.51 -14.83
C VAL A 48 -11.62 14.76 -16.33
N ARG A 49 -12.15 15.86 -16.88
CA ARG A 49 -11.95 16.26 -18.29
C ARG A 49 -10.49 16.63 -18.63
N ASP A 50 -9.73 17.11 -17.65
CA ASP A 50 -8.37 17.62 -17.82
C ASP A 50 -7.31 16.54 -17.50
N MET A 51 -7.74 15.39 -16.96
CA MET A 51 -6.86 14.27 -16.65
C MET A 51 -6.44 13.52 -17.91
N THR A 52 -5.18 13.10 -17.98
CA THR A 52 -4.73 12.14 -19.00
C THR A 52 -5.35 10.75 -18.80
N THR A 53 -5.29 9.89 -19.82
CA THR A 53 -5.76 8.49 -19.69
C THR A 53 -5.05 7.74 -18.56
N GLY A 54 -3.74 7.96 -18.39
CA GLY A 54 -2.95 7.33 -17.33
C GLY A 54 -3.33 7.82 -15.94
N GLU A 55 -3.51 9.13 -15.76
CA GLU A 55 -3.97 9.72 -14.49
C GLU A 55 -5.37 9.23 -14.13
N LEU A 56 -6.27 9.15 -15.12
CA LEU A 56 -7.62 8.62 -14.93
C LEU A 56 -7.58 7.13 -14.57
N GLY A 57 -6.71 6.35 -15.22
CA GLY A 57 -6.47 4.95 -14.89
C GLY A 57 -6.03 4.76 -13.44
N ARG A 58 -5.00 5.49 -13.01
CA ARG A 58 -4.49 5.45 -11.64
C ARG A 58 -5.57 5.83 -10.62
N ALA A 59 -6.30 6.92 -10.86
CA ALA A 59 -7.37 7.34 -9.97
C ALA A 59 -8.48 6.29 -9.85
N GLY A 60 -8.84 5.63 -10.95
CA GLY A 60 -9.83 4.55 -10.91
C GLY A 60 -9.33 3.31 -10.17
N GLU A 61 -8.06 2.96 -10.31
CA GLU A 61 -7.45 1.86 -9.54
C GLU A 61 -7.39 2.17 -8.04
N ASP A 62 -7.05 3.41 -7.66
CA ASP A 62 -7.10 3.87 -6.27
C ASP A 62 -8.52 3.76 -5.68
N LEU A 63 -9.53 4.19 -6.45
CA LEU A 63 -10.93 4.09 -6.06
C LEU A 63 -11.40 2.63 -5.96
N ALA A 64 -10.98 1.77 -6.89
CA ALA A 64 -11.29 0.34 -6.84
C ALA A 64 -10.68 -0.32 -5.60
N ALA A 65 -9.40 -0.05 -5.30
CA ALA A 65 -8.75 -0.56 -4.11
C ALA A 65 -9.43 -0.08 -2.81
N ALA A 66 -9.79 1.21 -2.75
CA ALA A 66 -10.52 1.77 -1.62
C ALA A 66 -11.91 1.13 -1.45
N HIS A 67 -12.63 0.90 -2.55
CA HIS A 67 -13.93 0.25 -2.54
C HIS A 67 -13.85 -1.19 -2.02
N LEU A 68 -12.92 -1.99 -2.55
CA LEU A 68 -12.70 -3.37 -2.11
C LEU A 68 -12.29 -3.42 -0.62
N GLY A 69 -11.42 -2.50 -0.19
CA GLY A 69 -11.06 -2.36 1.22
C GLY A 69 -12.26 -2.01 2.10
N ALA A 70 -13.15 -1.12 1.66
CA ALA A 70 -14.39 -0.80 2.35
C ALA A 70 -15.37 -1.98 2.41
N CYS A 71 -15.31 -2.89 1.45
CA CYS A 71 -16.02 -4.18 1.47
C CYS A 71 -15.35 -5.23 2.39
N GLY A 72 -14.29 -4.86 3.12
CA GLY A 72 -13.59 -5.72 4.07
C GLY A 72 -12.56 -6.65 3.42
N TRP A 73 -12.19 -6.43 2.16
CA TRP A 73 -11.17 -7.22 1.50
C TRP A 73 -9.78 -6.72 1.86
N GLN A 74 -8.82 -7.64 1.95
CA GLN A 74 -7.42 -7.28 2.13
C GLN A 74 -6.78 -7.07 0.76
N ILE A 75 -6.27 -5.86 0.49
CA ILE A 75 -5.44 -5.63 -0.70
C ILE A 75 -4.08 -6.26 -0.48
N VAL A 76 -3.69 -7.19 -1.36
CA VAL A 76 -2.42 -7.93 -1.28
C VAL A 76 -1.36 -7.24 -2.12
N GLU A 77 -1.67 -6.96 -3.39
CA GLU A 77 -0.78 -6.26 -4.32
C GLU A 77 -1.58 -5.32 -5.24
N ARG A 78 -0.91 -4.29 -5.77
CA ARG A 78 -1.47 -3.33 -6.72
C ARG A 78 -0.43 -3.01 -7.79
N ASN A 79 -0.86 -2.75 -9.02
CA ASN A 79 0.03 -2.48 -10.16
C ASN A 79 1.14 -3.52 -10.33
N LEU A 80 0.79 -4.79 -10.15
CA LEU A 80 1.78 -5.85 -10.16
C LEU A 80 2.25 -6.10 -11.59
N ARG A 81 3.54 -5.94 -11.80
CA ARG A 81 4.22 -6.28 -13.05
C ARG A 81 4.77 -7.69 -12.99
N LEU A 82 4.34 -8.51 -13.95
CA LEU A 82 4.80 -9.86 -14.19
C LEU A 82 5.52 -9.92 -15.54
N ARG A 83 6.18 -11.04 -15.85
CA ARG A 83 6.96 -11.18 -17.10
C ARG A 83 6.07 -11.02 -18.34
N HIS A 84 4.81 -11.44 -18.24
CA HIS A 84 3.89 -11.48 -19.38
C HIS A 84 2.80 -10.41 -19.36
N GLY A 85 2.87 -9.46 -18.43
CA GLY A 85 1.87 -8.40 -18.33
C GLY A 85 1.75 -7.81 -16.94
N GLU A 86 0.60 -7.20 -16.69
CA GLU A 86 0.32 -6.47 -15.46
C GLU A 86 -1.04 -6.90 -14.91
N LEU A 87 -1.12 -6.98 -13.58
CA LEU A 87 -2.36 -7.16 -12.82
C LEU A 87 -2.63 -5.88 -12.03
N ASP A 88 -3.85 -5.35 -12.14
CA ASP A 88 -4.18 -4.06 -11.51
C ASP A 88 -4.24 -4.21 -9.99
N ILE A 89 -5.02 -5.19 -9.49
CA ILE A 89 -5.17 -5.45 -8.05
C ILE A 89 -5.23 -6.95 -7.80
N VAL A 90 -4.53 -7.40 -6.75
CA VAL A 90 -4.70 -8.71 -6.13
C VAL A 90 -5.24 -8.48 -4.72
N ALA A 91 -6.37 -9.11 -4.40
CA ALA A 91 -7.03 -8.93 -3.11
C ALA A 91 -7.48 -10.28 -2.52
N LEU A 92 -7.60 -10.35 -1.20
CA LEU A 92 -8.13 -11.50 -0.48
C LEU A 92 -9.52 -11.15 0.06
N ALA A 93 -10.53 -11.80 -0.51
CA ALA A 93 -11.92 -11.74 -0.05
C ALA A 93 -12.19 -12.97 0.83
N HIS A 94 -12.13 -12.80 2.15
CA HIS A 94 -12.14 -13.91 3.10
C HIS A 94 -11.04 -14.95 2.82
N THR A 95 -11.38 -16.09 2.20
CA THR A 95 -10.42 -17.14 1.83
C THR A 95 -10.19 -17.25 0.33
N THR A 96 -10.75 -16.33 -0.47
CA THR A 96 -10.66 -16.35 -1.93
C THR A 96 -9.67 -15.30 -2.40
N LEU A 97 -8.65 -15.72 -3.14
CA LEU A 97 -7.70 -14.81 -3.78
C LEU A 97 -8.31 -14.32 -5.09
N VAL A 98 -8.54 -13.01 -5.18
CA VAL A 98 -9.23 -12.37 -6.29
C VAL A 98 -8.25 -11.54 -7.09
N PHE A 99 -8.15 -11.85 -8.39
CA PHE A 99 -7.43 -11.06 -9.37
C PHE A 99 -8.41 -10.09 -10.02
N VAL A 100 -8.23 -8.79 -9.77
CA VAL A 100 -9.17 -7.76 -10.20
C VAL A 100 -8.54 -6.94 -11.32
N GLU A 101 -9.24 -6.89 -12.45
CA GLU A 101 -8.95 -5.94 -13.52
C GLU A 101 -9.79 -4.68 -13.33
N VAL A 102 -9.17 -3.51 -13.38
CA VAL A 102 -9.84 -2.23 -13.24
C VAL A 102 -10.01 -1.57 -14.60
N LYS A 103 -11.25 -1.18 -14.92
CA LYS A 103 -11.56 -0.42 -16.13
C LYS A 103 -12.12 0.94 -15.81
N THR A 104 -11.31 1.97 -15.99
CA THR A 104 -11.77 3.35 -15.85
C THR A 104 -12.22 3.91 -17.19
N ARG A 105 -13.45 4.42 -17.24
CA ARG A 105 -13.98 5.14 -18.40
C ARG A 105 -14.58 6.48 -17.98
N ARG A 106 -14.44 7.47 -18.86
CA ARG A 106 -15.24 8.70 -18.74
C ARG A 106 -16.67 8.40 -19.16
N SER A 107 -17.63 8.66 -18.29
CA SER A 107 -19.05 8.48 -18.59
C SER A 107 -19.63 9.83 -18.99
N PHE A 108 -19.91 9.99 -20.29
CA PHE A 108 -20.53 11.21 -20.85
C PHE A 108 -22.04 11.05 -21.12
N VAL A 109 -22.61 9.86 -20.93
CA VAL A 109 -24.02 9.54 -21.23
C VAL A 109 -24.61 8.63 -20.14
N THR A 110 -25.83 8.92 -19.69
CA THR A 110 -26.60 8.10 -18.76
C THR A 110 -27.24 6.90 -19.48
N GLY A 111 -26.93 5.69 -19.03
CA GLY A 111 -27.43 4.43 -19.58
C GLY A 111 -26.28 3.55 -20.09
N VAL A 112 -25.90 2.51 -19.33
CA VAL A 112 -24.71 1.71 -19.64
C VAL A 112 -24.95 0.23 -19.39
N PRO A 113 -24.62 -0.62 -20.38
CA PRO A 113 -24.17 -1.98 -20.10
C PRO A 113 -22.89 -2.24 -20.91
N GLN A 114 -21.70 -2.33 -20.31
CA GLN A 114 -20.51 -2.68 -21.11
C GLN A 114 -19.22 -3.04 -20.35
N ALA A 115 -19.29 -3.56 -19.13
CA ALA A 115 -18.10 -4.16 -18.51
C ALA A 115 -17.89 -5.62 -18.97
N ALA A 116 -18.18 -5.94 -20.24
CA ALA A 116 -17.89 -7.26 -20.78
C ALA A 116 -16.37 -7.43 -20.94
N VAL A 117 -15.83 -8.45 -20.28
CA VAL A 117 -14.45 -8.89 -20.50
C VAL A 117 -14.41 -9.70 -21.79
N THR A 118 -13.55 -9.32 -22.72
CA THR A 118 -13.36 -10.12 -23.93
C THR A 118 -12.70 -11.46 -23.58
N PRO A 119 -12.98 -12.56 -24.31
CA PRO A 119 -12.34 -13.85 -24.08
C PRO A 119 -10.80 -13.76 -24.06
N ASP A 120 -10.22 -12.92 -24.91
CA ASP A 120 -8.78 -12.70 -24.99
C ASP A 120 -8.21 -12.09 -23.71
N LYS A 121 -8.92 -11.11 -23.15
CA LYS A 121 -8.54 -10.45 -21.92
C LYS A 121 -8.62 -11.43 -20.74
N LEU A 122 -9.65 -12.28 -20.71
CA LEU A 122 -9.78 -13.30 -19.69
C LEU A 122 -8.70 -14.39 -19.78
N ARG A 123 -8.33 -14.83 -21.00
CA ARG A 123 -7.17 -15.73 -21.18
C ARG A 123 -5.87 -15.11 -20.66
N ARG A 124 -5.65 -13.82 -20.91
CA ARG A 124 -4.50 -13.09 -20.37
C ARG A 124 -4.52 -13.04 -18.85
N LEU A 125 -5.65 -12.69 -18.24
CA LEU A 125 -5.80 -12.63 -16.78
C LEU A 125 -5.55 -14.00 -16.13
N ARG A 126 -6.08 -15.08 -16.70
CA ARG A 126 -5.82 -16.46 -16.23
C ARG A 126 -4.33 -16.81 -16.26
N ARG A 127 -3.63 -16.42 -17.33
CA ARG A 127 -2.17 -16.65 -17.44
C ARG A 127 -1.41 -15.89 -16.35
N LEU A 128 -1.74 -14.62 -16.12
CA LEU A 128 -1.08 -13.79 -15.12
C LEU A 128 -1.40 -14.26 -13.69
N ALA A 129 -2.62 -14.68 -13.42
CA ALA A 129 -3.01 -15.32 -12.17
C ALA A 129 -2.18 -16.58 -11.91
N GLY A 130 -1.99 -17.43 -12.93
CA GLY A 130 -1.12 -18.60 -12.84
C GLY A 130 0.33 -18.25 -12.50
N GLU A 131 0.90 -17.25 -13.17
CA GLU A 131 2.26 -16.76 -12.90
C GLU A 131 2.40 -16.19 -11.47
N TYR A 132 1.40 -15.44 -11.01
CA TYR A 132 1.34 -14.96 -9.63
C TYR A 132 1.40 -16.12 -8.63
N LEU A 133 0.55 -17.14 -8.82
CA LEU A 133 0.43 -18.29 -7.92
C LEU A 133 1.68 -19.16 -7.89
N MET A 134 2.47 -19.17 -8.97
CA MET A 134 3.76 -19.87 -9.01
C MET A 134 4.86 -19.13 -8.25
N GLU A 135 4.83 -17.79 -8.27
CA GLU A 135 5.87 -16.95 -7.68
C GLU A 135 5.57 -16.55 -6.22
N ARG A 136 4.30 -16.57 -5.79
CA ARG A 136 3.87 -16.14 -4.45
C ARG A 136 3.14 -17.25 -3.71
N SER A 137 3.36 -17.32 -2.39
CA SER A 137 2.67 -18.24 -1.49
C SER A 137 1.63 -17.52 -0.62
N THR A 138 0.71 -16.77 -1.23
CA THR A 138 -0.40 -16.14 -0.50
C THR A 138 -1.39 -17.23 -0.07
N PRO A 139 -1.69 -17.43 1.23
CA PRO A 139 -2.64 -18.45 1.66
C PRO A 139 -4.06 -18.16 1.15
N HIS A 140 -4.69 -19.11 0.47
CA HIS A 140 -6.04 -19.02 -0.04
C HIS A 140 -6.66 -20.42 -0.21
N ARG A 141 -7.98 -20.48 -0.35
CA ARG A 141 -8.75 -21.71 -0.61
C ARG A 141 -9.32 -21.76 -2.02
N ASP A 142 -9.57 -20.60 -2.62
CA ASP A 142 -10.16 -20.47 -3.94
C ASP A 142 -9.55 -19.28 -4.68
N VAL A 143 -9.72 -19.26 -6.01
CA VAL A 143 -9.20 -18.22 -6.90
C VAL A 143 -10.33 -17.71 -7.78
N ARG A 144 -10.44 -16.38 -7.86
CA ARG A 144 -11.46 -15.71 -8.68
C ARG A 144 -10.85 -14.61 -9.55
N ILE A 145 -11.47 -14.35 -10.68
CA ILE A 145 -11.16 -13.17 -11.51
C ILE A 145 -12.40 -12.29 -11.51
N ASP A 146 -12.20 -11.02 -11.15
CA ASP A 146 -13.24 -10.00 -11.09
C ASP A 146 -12.88 -8.82 -11.98
N VAL A 147 -13.89 -8.01 -12.29
CA VAL A 147 -13.70 -6.71 -12.93
C VAL A 147 -14.38 -5.62 -12.14
N VAL A 148 -13.64 -4.55 -11.89
CA VAL A 148 -14.18 -3.32 -11.32
C VAL A 148 -14.18 -2.25 -12.41
N ALA A 149 -15.36 -1.83 -12.82
CA ALA A 149 -15.52 -0.74 -13.76
C ALA A 149 -15.77 0.57 -13.00
N VAL A 150 -14.94 1.57 -13.26
CA VAL A 150 -15.03 2.90 -12.66
C VAL A 150 -15.50 3.89 -13.70
N HIS A 151 -16.54 4.66 -13.38
CA HIS A 151 -17.17 5.63 -14.25
C HIS A 151 -16.96 7.03 -13.71
N ALA A 152 -16.04 7.75 -14.33
CA ALA A 152 -15.76 9.14 -13.98
C ALA A 152 -16.78 10.06 -14.67
N ARG A 153 -17.56 10.79 -13.88
CA ARG A 153 -18.56 11.74 -14.36
C ARG A 153 -17.97 13.14 -14.48
N LEU A 154 -18.60 14.00 -15.28
CA LEU A 154 -18.17 15.39 -15.51
C LEU A 154 -18.24 16.26 -14.25
N ASP A 155 -19.14 15.93 -13.33
CA ASP A 155 -19.29 16.59 -12.03
C ASP A 155 -18.18 16.23 -11.02
N GLY A 156 -17.24 15.36 -11.41
CA GLY A 156 -16.14 14.90 -10.56
C GLY A 156 -16.50 13.72 -9.66
N THR A 157 -17.73 13.21 -9.73
CA THR A 157 -18.12 11.99 -9.01
C THR A 157 -17.72 10.73 -9.77
N PHE A 158 -17.58 9.63 -9.05
CA PHE A 158 -17.27 8.33 -9.61
C PHE A 158 -18.38 7.34 -9.24
N ALA A 159 -18.77 6.50 -10.18
CA ALA A 159 -19.61 5.33 -9.91
C ALA A 159 -18.78 4.06 -10.13
N ILE A 160 -18.99 3.06 -9.29
CA ILE A 160 -18.28 1.78 -9.34
C ILE A 160 -19.29 0.68 -9.64
N GLU A 161 -18.95 -0.17 -10.59
CA GLU A 161 -19.64 -1.42 -10.91
C GLU A 161 -18.65 -2.57 -10.72
N HIS A 162 -18.99 -3.54 -9.89
CA HIS A 162 -18.14 -4.69 -9.60
C HIS A 162 -18.81 -5.96 -10.14
N LEU A 163 -18.14 -6.58 -11.11
CA LEU A 163 -18.53 -7.87 -11.68
C LEU A 163 -17.66 -8.97 -11.08
N GLU A 164 -18.28 -9.86 -10.33
CA GLU A 164 -17.60 -11.01 -9.74
C GLU A 164 -17.56 -12.21 -10.69
N ALA A 165 -16.52 -13.03 -10.55
CA ALA A 165 -16.41 -14.36 -11.19
C ALA A 165 -16.61 -14.34 -12.72
N VAL A 166 -15.91 -13.44 -13.43
CA VAL A 166 -16.00 -13.38 -14.89
C VAL A 166 -15.37 -14.64 -15.53
N SER A 167 -16.13 -15.31 -16.40
CA SER A 167 -15.82 -16.66 -16.93
C SER A 167 -15.76 -16.76 -18.44
#